data_AF-A0A3A8ZRE2-F1
#
_entry.id   AF-A0A3A8ZRE2-F1
#
_cell.length_a   1.000
_cell.length_b   1.000
_cell.length_c   1.000
_cell.angle_alpha   90.00
_cell.angle_beta   90.00
_cell.angle_gamma   90.00
#
_symmetry.space_group_name_H-M   'P 1'
#
loop_
_entity.id
_entity.type
_entity.pdbx_description
1 polymer ?
#
loop_
_entity_poly.entity_id
_entity_poly.type
_entity_poly.pdbx_seq_one_letter_code
_entity_poly.pdbx_strand_id
1 'polypeptide(L)'
;MSYIHPMVLDTINSYKTFLQQNINNLINLNLNTANWNISCTGEYKLFSIINENVRMDLNYLLVLNPHYDMLGFPALKRNIRISIEAYYDLFNLTTDRSYLNLLKYQSVKNVTIENSVINTYKHFLKRKHFDINKRPLTISEKANIAKDKNNLRLDIYDYFKDIATKSNSYIHPDIFVTDSCDRETLLKSLIICDCQLLVYAFELLNNFVKKQNAPYISAINPYSEYNKLYNYIMSVYWIYL
;
A
#
# COMPACT_ATOMS: atom_id res chain seq x y z
N MET A 1 -20.29 -24.69 0.55
CA MET A 1 -20.84 -23.64 1.45
C MET A 1 -19.85 -22.50 1.48
N SER A 2 -20.30 -21.27 1.23
CA SER A 2 -19.50 -20.07 1.50
C SER A 2 -19.33 -19.94 3.01
N TYR A 3 -18.10 -19.86 3.52
CA TYR A 3 -17.83 -19.63 4.94
C TYR A 3 -18.06 -18.17 5.35
N ILE A 4 -18.47 -17.34 4.39
CA ILE A 4 -18.64 -15.89 4.56
C ILE A 4 -20.08 -15.56 4.28
N HIS A 5 -20.66 -14.77 5.18
CA HIS A 5 -22.01 -14.29 5.04
C HIS A 5 -22.16 -13.53 3.70
N PRO A 6 -23.21 -13.81 2.89
CA PRO A 6 -23.42 -13.18 1.58
C PRO A 6 -23.37 -11.65 1.62
N MET A 7 -23.77 -11.08 2.74
CA MET A 7 -23.85 -9.64 2.93
C MET A 7 -22.45 -8.99 3.17
N VAL A 8 -21.42 -9.76 3.58
CA VAL A 8 -19.99 -9.36 3.54
C VAL A 8 -19.48 -9.36 2.11
N LEU A 9 -19.84 -10.38 1.35
CA LEU A 9 -19.54 -10.44 -0.07
C LEU A 9 -20.11 -9.21 -0.79
N ASP A 10 -21.36 -8.84 -0.52
CA ASP A 10 -22.01 -7.66 -1.10
C ASP A 10 -21.33 -6.35 -0.67
N THR A 11 -20.95 -6.23 0.61
CA THR A 11 -20.26 -5.03 1.12
C THR A 11 -18.86 -4.87 0.52
N ILE A 12 -18.10 -5.98 0.43
CA ILE A 12 -16.80 -6.02 -0.22
C ILE A 12 -16.93 -5.65 -1.71
N ASN A 13 -17.93 -6.18 -2.40
CA ASN A 13 -18.17 -5.89 -3.81
C ASN A 13 -18.59 -4.43 -4.01
N SER A 14 -19.47 -3.90 -3.15
CA SER A 14 -19.88 -2.49 -3.16
C SER A 14 -18.67 -1.56 -2.99
N TYR A 15 -17.78 -1.86 -2.04
CA TYR A 15 -16.57 -1.07 -1.82
C TYR A 15 -15.60 -1.14 -3.01
N LYS A 16 -15.39 -2.34 -3.61
CA LYS A 16 -14.60 -2.50 -4.84
C LYS A 16 -15.16 -1.63 -5.98
N THR A 17 -16.47 -1.70 -6.20
CA THR A 17 -17.14 -0.91 -7.23
C THR A 17 -16.99 0.58 -6.98
N PHE A 18 -17.18 1.02 -5.73
CA PHE A 18 -17.00 2.41 -5.33
C PHE A 18 -15.58 2.92 -5.61
N LEU A 19 -14.55 2.17 -5.19
CA LEU A 19 -13.15 2.54 -5.45
C LEU A 19 -12.88 2.67 -6.95
N GLN A 20 -13.31 1.67 -7.73
CA GLN A 20 -13.08 1.64 -9.17
C GLN A 20 -13.78 2.81 -9.86
N GLN A 21 -15.01 3.15 -9.46
CA GLN A 21 -15.72 4.32 -9.97
C GLN A 21 -14.97 5.62 -9.66
N ASN A 22 -14.45 5.77 -8.44
CA ASN A 22 -13.74 6.99 -8.05
C ASN A 22 -12.41 7.16 -8.75
N ILE A 23 -11.67 6.07 -8.92
CA ILE A 23 -10.43 6.06 -9.69
C ILE A 23 -10.70 6.45 -11.14
N ASN A 24 -11.70 5.83 -11.77
CA ASN A 24 -12.11 6.16 -13.14
C ASN A 24 -12.58 7.60 -13.28
N ASN A 25 -13.34 8.11 -12.30
CA ASN A 25 -13.79 9.49 -12.27
C ASN A 25 -12.59 10.44 -12.16
N LEU A 26 -11.60 10.16 -11.32
CA LEU A 26 -10.39 10.98 -11.19
C LEU A 26 -9.63 11.02 -12.53
N ILE A 27 -9.42 9.87 -13.17
CA ILE A 27 -8.73 9.78 -14.46
C ILE A 27 -9.48 10.56 -15.53
N ASN A 28 -10.77 10.31 -15.67
CA ASN A 28 -11.60 10.96 -16.70
C ASN A 28 -11.67 12.46 -16.47
N LEU A 29 -11.81 12.91 -15.22
CA LEU A 29 -11.81 14.32 -14.88
C LEU A 29 -10.49 14.97 -15.30
N ASN A 30 -9.35 14.41 -14.87
CA ASN A 30 -8.02 14.95 -15.21
C ASN A 30 -7.75 14.97 -16.72
N LEU A 31 -8.13 13.90 -17.43
CA LEU A 31 -7.97 13.81 -18.87
C LEU A 31 -8.82 14.86 -19.59
N ASN A 32 -10.09 15.02 -19.19
CA ASN A 32 -11.04 15.88 -19.90
C ASN A 32 -10.87 17.37 -19.57
N THR A 33 -10.42 17.73 -18.37
CA THR A 33 -10.35 19.13 -17.95
C THR A 33 -8.94 19.72 -18.00
N ALA A 34 -7.91 18.90 -17.75
CA ALA A 34 -6.52 19.34 -17.68
C ALA A 34 -5.66 18.78 -18.82
N ASN A 35 -6.26 17.99 -19.73
CA ASN A 35 -5.55 17.23 -20.77
C ASN A 35 -4.39 16.39 -20.18
N TRP A 36 -4.56 15.93 -18.94
CA TRP A 36 -3.51 15.26 -18.19
C TRP A 36 -3.89 13.81 -17.93
N ASN A 37 -3.13 12.91 -18.54
CA ASN A 37 -3.31 11.48 -18.32
C ASN A 37 -2.58 11.04 -17.03
N ILE A 38 -3.26 11.17 -15.90
CA ILE A 38 -2.75 10.74 -14.59
C ILE A 38 -2.34 9.26 -14.58
N SER A 39 -2.98 8.40 -15.38
CA SER A 39 -2.69 6.96 -15.40
C SER A 39 -1.26 6.62 -15.88
N CYS A 40 -0.62 7.54 -16.59
CA CYS A 40 0.76 7.37 -17.05
C CYS A 40 1.80 7.75 -15.98
N THR A 41 1.39 8.42 -14.90
CA THR A 41 2.28 8.93 -13.85
C THR A 41 2.84 7.82 -12.95
N GLY A 42 3.97 8.08 -12.30
CA GLY A 42 4.56 7.14 -11.35
C GLY A 42 3.69 6.97 -10.10
N GLU A 43 3.07 8.05 -9.66
CA GLU A 43 2.17 8.12 -8.50
C GLU A 43 0.96 7.23 -8.71
N TYR A 44 0.30 7.36 -9.86
CA TYR A 44 -0.86 6.54 -10.17
C TYR A 44 -0.47 5.06 -10.26
N LYS A 45 0.69 4.74 -10.86
CA LYS A 45 1.17 3.35 -10.93
C LYS A 45 1.40 2.76 -9.55
N LEU A 46 2.02 3.51 -8.63
CA LEU A 46 2.24 3.09 -7.25
C LEU A 46 0.92 2.93 -6.48
N PHE A 47 0.01 3.88 -6.62
CA PHE A 47 -1.35 3.78 -6.08
C PHE A 47 -2.10 2.55 -6.64
N SER A 48 -1.98 2.29 -7.94
CA SER A 48 -2.62 1.16 -8.61
C SER A 48 -2.11 -0.19 -8.10
N ILE A 49 -0.83 -0.30 -7.70
CA ILE A 49 -0.28 -1.51 -7.06
C ILE A 49 -0.99 -1.74 -5.71
N ILE A 50 -1.13 -0.70 -4.90
CA ILE A 50 -1.81 -0.78 -3.59
C ILE A 50 -3.27 -1.19 -3.79
N ASN A 51 -3.99 -0.51 -4.70
CA ASN A 51 -5.39 -0.80 -4.99
C ASN A 51 -5.59 -2.23 -5.53
N GLU A 52 -4.69 -2.72 -6.38
CA GLU A 52 -4.77 -4.08 -6.92
C GLU A 52 -4.53 -5.13 -5.83
N ASN A 53 -3.52 -4.93 -4.98
CA ASN A 53 -3.28 -5.82 -3.83
C ASN A 53 -4.48 -5.88 -2.89
N VAL A 54 -5.04 -4.73 -2.50
CA VAL A 54 -6.26 -4.70 -1.65
C VAL A 54 -7.42 -5.41 -2.35
N ARG A 55 -7.57 -5.27 -3.66
CA ARG A 55 -8.59 -6.03 -4.42
C ARG A 55 -8.34 -7.54 -4.36
N MET A 56 -7.09 -7.97 -4.50
CA MET A 56 -6.70 -9.39 -4.36
C MET A 56 -6.96 -9.91 -2.94
N ASP A 57 -6.65 -9.12 -1.91
CA ASP A 57 -6.89 -9.47 -0.51
C ASP A 57 -8.37 -9.60 -0.23
N LEU A 58 -9.17 -8.65 -0.71
CA LEU A 58 -10.62 -8.75 -0.64
C LEU A 58 -11.17 -9.97 -1.38
N ASN A 59 -10.63 -10.34 -2.54
CA ASN A 59 -11.02 -11.58 -3.24
C ASN A 59 -10.61 -12.84 -2.48
N TYR A 60 -9.42 -12.84 -1.89
CA TYR A 60 -8.93 -13.93 -1.08
C TYR A 60 -9.80 -14.11 0.16
N LEU A 61 -10.20 -13.02 0.81
CA LEU A 61 -11.13 -13.04 1.92
C LEU A 61 -12.41 -13.75 1.53
N LEU A 62 -12.95 -13.61 0.30
CA LEU A 62 -14.21 -14.26 -0.16
C LEU A 62 -14.15 -15.79 -0.22
N VAL A 63 -12.96 -16.38 -0.24
CA VAL A 63 -12.78 -17.84 -0.33
C VAL A 63 -11.98 -18.39 0.85
N LEU A 64 -11.61 -17.52 1.79
CA LEU A 64 -10.79 -17.85 2.95
C LEU A 64 -11.57 -18.77 3.89
N ASN A 65 -10.92 -19.85 4.30
CA ASN A 65 -11.31 -20.62 5.46
C ASN A 65 -10.22 -20.46 6.54
N PRO A 66 -10.48 -19.71 7.62
CA PRO A 66 -9.50 -19.46 8.67
C PRO A 66 -8.98 -20.73 9.38
N HIS A 67 -9.76 -21.83 9.37
CA HIS A 67 -9.33 -23.11 9.94
C HIS A 67 -8.28 -23.81 9.07
N TYR A 68 -8.36 -23.69 7.74
CA TYR A 68 -7.43 -24.31 6.80
C TYR A 68 -6.21 -23.45 6.47
N ASP A 69 -6.18 -22.19 6.91
CA ASP A 69 -5.01 -21.34 6.74
C ASP A 69 -3.97 -21.60 7.84
N MET A 70 -3.27 -22.70 7.69
CA MET A 70 -2.26 -23.19 8.64
C MET A 70 -1.00 -22.32 8.72
N LEU A 71 -0.88 -21.28 7.90
CA LEU A 71 0.29 -20.40 7.83
C LEU A 71 -0.08 -18.94 8.16
N GLY A 72 -1.28 -18.69 8.70
CA GLY A 72 -1.69 -17.38 9.16
C GLY A 72 -1.76 -16.33 8.05
N PHE A 73 -2.50 -16.59 6.98
CA PHE A 73 -2.82 -15.64 5.91
C PHE A 73 -1.60 -15.16 5.10
N PRO A 74 -0.78 -16.08 4.55
CA PRO A 74 0.43 -15.72 3.81
C PRO A 74 0.13 -14.86 2.57
N ALA A 75 -1.02 -15.05 1.93
CA ALA A 75 -1.44 -14.23 0.78
C ALA A 75 -1.66 -12.76 1.18
N LEU A 76 -2.45 -12.49 2.24
CA LEU A 76 -2.67 -11.13 2.77
C LEU A 76 -1.36 -10.48 3.16
N LYS A 77 -0.55 -11.18 3.96
CA LYS A 77 0.73 -10.64 4.45
C LYS A 77 1.67 -10.25 3.32
N ARG A 78 1.75 -11.06 2.27
CA ARG A 78 2.56 -10.75 1.08
C ARG A 78 2.05 -9.49 0.39
N ASN A 79 0.75 -9.40 0.14
CA ASN A 79 0.13 -8.28 -0.56
C ASN A 79 0.26 -6.98 0.26
N ILE A 80 -0.02 -7.02 1.57
CA ILE A 80 0.21 -5.91 2.51
C ILE A 80 1.66 -5.45 2.49
N ARG A 81 2.63 -6.36 2.55
CA ARG A 81 4.05 -6.01 2.50
C ARG A 81 4.41 -5.25 1.21
N ILE A 82 3.91 -5.71 0.07
CA ILE A 82 4.10 -5.03 -1.24
C ILE A 82 3.41 -3.66 -1.23
N SER A 83 2.20 -3.57 -0.69
CA SER A 83 1.44 -2.32 -0.59
C SER A 83 2.11 -1.29 0.32
N ILE A 84 2.68 -1.70 1.47
CA ILE A 84 3.47 -0.83 2.34
C ILE A 84 4.71 -0.31 1.60
N GLU A 85 5.40 -1.19 0.87
CA GLU A 85 6.56 -0.80 0.09
C GLU A 85 6.21 0.23 -1.00
N ALA A 86 5.12 0.00 -1.73
CA ALA A 86 4.59 0.92 -2.73
C ALA A 86 4.10 2.24 -2.10
N TYR A 87 3.54 2.20 -0.90
CA TYR A 87 3.11 3.39 -0.15
C TYR A 87 4.30 4.29 0.19
N TYR A 88 5.41 3.72 0.69
CA TYR A 88 6.62 4.51 0.95
C TYR A 88 7.18 5.12 -0.33
N ASP A 89 7.20 4.39 -1.44
CA ASP A 89 7.60 4.95 -2.73
C ASP A 89 6.68 6.09 -3.17
N LEU A 90 5.36 5.94 -3.00
CA LEU A 90 4.37 6.96 -3.34
C LEU A 90 4.56 8.22 -2.49
N PHE A 91 4.71 8.06 -1.18
CA PHE A 91 4.95 9.16 -0.25
C PHE A 91 6.25 9.90 -0.59
N ASN A 92 7.34 9.15 -0.83
CA ASN A 92 8.63 9.74 -1.17
C ASN A 92 8.58 10.50 -2.49
N LEU A 93 7.94 9.94 -3.51
CA LEU A 93 7.83 10.54 -4.83
C LEU A 93 6.96 11.81 -4.86
N THR A 94 5.86 11.81 -4.09
CA THR A 94 4.94 12.96 -4.00
C THR A 94 5.46 14.10 -3.11
N THR A 95 6.45 13.80 -2.26
CA THR A 95 7.10 14.76 -1.37
C THR A 95 8.38 15.32 -1.98
N ASP A 96 9.23 14.48 -2.56
CA ASP A 96 10.50 14.88 -3.18
C ASP A 96 10.66 14.26 -4.58
N ARG A 97 10.62 15.12 -5.62
CA ARG A 97 10.76 14.71 -7.02
C ARG A 97 12.12 14.13 -7.37
N SER A 98 13.18 14.50 -6.65
CA SER A 98 14.51 13.94 -6.87
C SER A 98 14.56 12.43 -6.55
N TYR A 99 13.60 11.91 -5.78
CA TYR A 99 13.48 10.49 -5.48
C TYR A 99 13.32 9.64 -6.75
N LEU A 100 12.68 10.17 -7.79
CA LEU A 100 12.55 9.47 -9.08
C LEU A 100 13.91 9.18 -9.71
N ASN A 101 14.86 10.11 -9.59
CA ASN A 101 16.21 9.92 -10.12
C ASN A 101 16.95 8.82 -9.36
N LEU A 102 16.75 8.75 -8.04
CA LEU A 102 17.26 7.64 -7.22
C LEU A 102 16.66 6.30 -7.67
N LEU A 103 15.34 6.21 -7.86
CA LEU A 103 14.70 4.98 -8.31
C LEU A 103 15.18 4.54 -9.71
N LYS A 104 15.34 5.47 -10.64
CA LYS A 104 15.88 5.19 -11.99
C LYS A 104 17.29 4.65 -11.91
N TYR A 105 18.15 5.29 -11.12
CA TYR A 105 19.54 4.87 -10.90
C TYR A 105 19.62 3.45 -10.31
N GLN A 106 18.74 3.10 -9.37
CA GLN A 106 18.72 1.76 -8.77
C GLN A 106 18.14 0.68 -9.70
N SER A 107 17.24 1.05 -10.61
CA SER A 107 16.44 0.09 -11.41
C SER A 107 16.96 -0.14 -12.83
N VAL A 108 17.63 0.85 -13.43
CA VAL A 108 18.05 0.80 -14.84
C VAL A 108 19.57 0.65 -14.91
N LYS A 109 20.04 -0.38 -15.63
CA LYS A 109 21.47 -0.58 -15.88
C LYS A 109 22.03 0.63 -16.65
N ASN A 110 23.21 1.11 -16.26
CA ASN A 110 23.97 2.18 -16.93
C ASN A 110 23.35 3.59 -16.86
N VAL A 111 22.44 3.86 -15.92
CA VAL A 111 21.98 5.23 -15.64
C VAL A 111 22.99 5.93 -14.75
N THR A 112 23.39 7.15 -15.12
CA THR A 112 24.14 8.06 -14.26
C THR A 112 23.17 8.92 -13.46
N ILE A 113 23.59 9.33 -12.26
CA ILE A 113 22.81 10.21 -11.40
C ILE A 113 23.71 11.35 -10.92
N GLU A 114 23.15 12.53 -10.74
CA GLU A 114 23.89 13.67 -10.23
C GLU A 114 24.41 13.40 -8.80
N ASN A 115 25.65 13.83 -8.53
CA ASN A 115 26.28 13.70 -7.21
C ASN A 115 25.46 14.39 -6.11
N SER A 116 24.70 15.43 -6.44
CA SER A 116 23.77 16.12 -5.54
C SER A 116 22.71 15.16 -4.97
N VAL A 117 22.10 14.34 -5.83
CA VAL A 117 21.09 13.36 -5.44
C VAL A 117 21.73 12.24 -4.61
N ILE A 118 22.91 11.76 -5.02
CA ILE A 118 23.67 10.77 -4.23
C ILE A 118 23.92 11.28 -2.80
N ASN A 119 24.48 12.48 -2.68
CA ASN A 119 24.81 13.09 -1.40
C ASN A 119 23.57 13.30 -0.53
N THR A 120 22.43 13.60 -1.15
CA THR A 120 21.15 13.72 -0.46
C THR A 120 20.70 12.39 0.13
N TYR A 121 20.73 11.30 -0.64
CA TYR A 121 20.10 10.04 -0.22
C TYR A 121 21.04 9.06 0.52
N LYS A 122 22.36 9.17 0.36
CA LYS A 122 23.33 8.20 0.90
C LYS A 122 23.21 7.93 2.40
N HIS A 123 22.87 8.97 3.18
CA HIS A 123 22.78 8.88 4.64
C HIS A 123 21.58 8.04 5.11
N PHE A 124 20.54 7.91 4.29
CA PHE A 124 19.31 7.16 4.62
C PHE A 124 19.38 5.68 4.24
N LEU A 125 20.30 5.31 3.34
CA LEU A 125 20.38 3.95 2.80
C LEU A 125 21.16 2.98 3.71
N LYS A 126 21.98 3.46 4.66
CA LYS A 126 22.83 2.63 5.54
C LYS A 126 23.65 1.55 4.80
N ARG A 127 24.00 1.79 3.53
CA ARG A 127 24.82 0.89 2.69
C ARG A 127 26.30 1.24 2.86
N LYS A 128 27.17 0.23 3.00
CA LYS A 128 28.64 0.42 3.07
C LYS A 128 29.23 1.07 1.81
N HIS A 129 28.67 0.74 0.64
CA HIS A 129 29.01 1.37 -0.64
C HIS A 129 27.73 1.88 -1.29
N PHE A 130 27.69 3.16 -1.65
CA PHE A 130 26.58 3.74 -2.40
C PHE A 130 26.58 3.26 -3.87
N ASP A 131 27.71 2.72 -4.33
CA ASP A 131 28.00 2.25 -5.69
C ASP A 131 27.22 1.02 -6.15
N ILE A 132 26.04 0.80 -5.58
CA ILE A 132 25.11 -0.24 -5.99
C ILE A 132 24.19 0.33 -7.09
N ASN A 133 24.79 0.75 -8.20
CA ASN A 133 24.12 0.55 -9.47
C ASN A 133 23.75 -0.94 -9.51
N LYS A 134 22.44 -1.29 -9.55
CA LYS A 134 21.85 -2.64 -9.71
C LYS A 134 21.18 -3.32 -8.47
N ARG A 135 20.80 -2.62 -7.39
CA ARG A 135 19.94 -3.26 -6.36
C ARG A 135 18.76 -2.38 -5.96
N PRO A 136 17.51 -2.86 -6.08
CA PRO A 136 16.34 -2.16 -5.58
C PRO A 136 16.52 -1.72 -4.11
N LEU A 137 15.93 -0.58 -3.76
CA LEU A 137 15.84 -0.15 -2.37
C LEU A 137 15.01 -1.17 -1.58
N THR A 138 15.49 -1.54 -0.39
CA THR A 138 14.73 -2.36 0.54
C THR A 138 13.59 -1.55 1.14
N ILE A 139 12.55 -2.23 1.64
CA ILE A 139 11.43 -1.58 2.34
C ILE A 139 11.91 -0.72 3.52
N SER A 140 12.94 -1.15 4.27
CA SER A 140 13.50 -0.38 5.37
C SER A 140 14.18 0.90 4.89
N GLU A 141 14.90 0.86 3.77
CA GLU A 141 15.54 2.06 3.20
C GLU A 141 14.49 3.06 2.71
N LYS A 142 13.44 2.57 2.02
CA LYS A 142 12.31 3.40 1.57
C LYS A 142 11.59 4.05 2.76
N ALA A 143 11.36 3.29 3.84
CA ALA A 143 10.76 3.77 5.07
C ALA A 143 11.63 4.82 5.79
N ASN A 144 12.96 4.62 5.84
CA ASN A 144 13.87 5.60 6.43
C ASN A 144 13.88 6.91 5.64
N ILE A 145 13.84 6.85 4.30
CA ILE A 145 13.70 8.06 3.47
C ILE A 145 12.36 8.75 3.77
N ALA A 146 11.27 7.99 3.84
CA ALA A 146 9.95 8.54 4.14
C ALA A 146 9.94 9.27 5.49
N LYS A 147 10.47 8.64 6.53
CA LYS A 147 10.54 9.19 7.88
C LYS A 147 11.55 10.33 8.01
N ASP A 148 12.82 10.03 7.78
CA ASP A 148 13.92 10.90 8.21
C ASP A 148 14.20 12.04 7.21
N LYS A 149 13.87 11.85 5.93
CA LYS A 149 14.05 12.88 4.89
C LYS A 149 12.76 13.61 4.54
N ASN A 150 11.66 12.87 4.39
CA ASN A 150 10.39 13.40 3.92
C ASN A 150 9.36 13.64 5.03
N ASN A 151 9.75 13.45 6.30
CA ASN A 151 8.95 13.74 7.49
C ASN A 151 7.59 13.02 7.52
N LEU A 152 7.55 11.75 7.11
CA LEU A 152 6.38 10.91 7.32
C LEU A 152 6.06 10.86 8.82
N ARG A 153 4.78 11.03 9.16
CA ARG A 153 4.33 10.97 10.55
C ARG A 153 4.73 9.65 11.21
N LEU A 154 5.22 9.74 12.44
CA LEU A 154 5.77 8.61 13.18
C LEU A 154 4.74 7.50 13.41
N ASP A 155 3.48 7.85 13.67
CA ASP A 155 2.41 6.87 13.90
C ASP A 155 2.16 6.00 12.65
N ILE A 156 2.19 6.59 11.45
CA ILE A 156 2.06 5.83 10.19
C ILE A 156 3.31 4.97 9.96
N TYR A 157 4.49 5.55 10.16
CA TYR A 157 5.77 4.84 9.99
C TYR A 157 5.87 3.62 10.92
N ASP A 158 5.64 3.80 12.22
CA ASP A 158 5.80 2.75 13.22
C ASP A 158 4.78 1.63 12.99
N TYR A 159 3.53 1.98 12.67
CA TYR A 159 2.48 1.01 12.38
C TYR A 159 2.80 0.16 11.14
N PHE A 160 3.12 0.78 10.00
CA PHE A 160 3.44 0.04 8.78
C PHE A 160 4.76 -0.72 8.89
N LYS A 161 5.74 -0.20 9.62
CA LYS A 161 6.98 -0.94 9.88
C LYS A 161 6.72 -2.19 10.72
N ASP A 162 5.96 -2.08 11.81
CA ASP A 162 5.63 -3.22 12.67
C ASP A 162 4.91 -4.32 11.88
N ILE A 163 3.89 -3.95 11.09
CA ILE A 163 3.16 -4.91 10.24
C ILE A 163 4.06 -5.51 9.17
N ALA A 164 4.90 -4.72 8.50
CA ALA A 164 5.83 -5.23 7.48
C ALA A 164 6.85 -6.21 8.09
N THR A 165 7.38 -5.91 9.27
CA THR A 165 8.32 -6.78 9.99
C THR A 165 7.65 -8.07 10.43
N LYS A 166 6.48 -7.99 11.06
CA LYS A 166 5.68 -9.16 11.47
C LYS A 166 5.26 -10.00 10.28
N SER A 167 4.96 -9.40 9.14
CA SER A 167 4.60 -10.12 7.90
C SER A 167 5.80 -10.77 7.23
N ASN A 168 7.03 -10.30 7.52
CA ASN A 168 8.25 -10.81 6.89
C ASN A 168 8.66 -12.20 7.37
N SER A 169 8.26 -12.65 8.56
CA SER A 169 8.50 -14.04 8.97
C SER A 169 7.63 -15.04 8.18
N TYR A 170 6.46 -14.61 7.70
CA TYR A 170 5.48 -15.47 7.02
C TYR A 170 5.69 -15.63 5.51
N ILE A 171 6.67 -14.92 4.95
CA ILE A 171 7.14 -15.14 3.57
C ILE A 171 8.25 -16.21 3.50
N HIS A 172 8.74 -16.68 4.64
CA HIS A 172 9.75 -17.73 4.73
C HIS A 172 9.09 -19.07 5.07
N PRO A 173 9.50 -20.19 4.42
CA PRO A 173 8.89 -21.50 4.66
C PRO A 173 9.04 -22.05 6.08
N ASP A 174 9.91 -21.48 6.92
CA ASP A 174 10.17 -21.90 8.32
C ASP A 174 9.12 -21.41 9.31
N ILE A 175 8.07 -20.75 8.83
CA ILE A 175 6.97 -20.25 9.65
C ILE A 175 6.25 -21.34 10.48
N PHE A 176 6.29 -22.61 10.05
CA PHE A 176 5.71 -23.75 10.78
C PHE A 176 6.31 -23.97 12.18
N VAL A 177 7.46 -23.34 12.49
CA VAL A 177 8.15 -23.50 13.78
C VAL A 177 7.51 -22.70 14.91
N THR A 178 6.79 -21.61 14.61
CA THR A 178 6.32 -20.64 15.62
C THR A 178 4.80 -20.43 15.63
N ASP A 179 4.05 -21.32 14.99
CA ASP A 179 2.60 -21.16 14.78
C ASP A 179 1.78 -21.42 16.08
N SER A 180 1.83 -20.47 17.01
CA SER A 180 0.82 -20.28 18.03
C SER A 180 0.13 -18.94 17.77
N CYS A 181 -0.97 -18.94 17.02
CA CYS A 181 -1.58 -17.69 16.58
C CYS A 181 -3.05 -17.58 16.97
N ASP A 182 -3.36 -16.53 17.72
CA ASP A 182 -4.67 -15.87 17.71
C ASP A 182 -4.92 -15.34 16.29
N ARG A 183 -5.46 -16.21 15.44
CA ARG A 183 -5.69 -15.96 14.00
C ARG A 183 -6.70 -14.84 13.79
N GLU A 184 -7.63 -14.67 14.71
CA GLU A 184 -8.65 -13.64 14.63
C GLU A 184 -8.05 -12.24 14.80
N THR A 185 -7.27 -12.04 15.87
CA THR A 185 -6.56 -10.76 16.09
C THR A 185 -5.59 -10.46 14.95
N LEU A 186 -4.91 -11.48 14.43
CA LEU A 186 -4.05 -11.33 13.27
C LEU A 186 -4.84 -10.88 12.03
N LEU A 187 -5.89 -11.60 11.65
CA LEU A 187 -6.71 -11.28 10.48
C LEU A 187 -7.27 -9.86 10.58
N LYS A 188 -7.76 -9.47 11.76
CA LYS A 188 -8.22 -8.12 12.05
C LYS A 188 -7.15 -7.07 11.78
N SER A 189 -5.93 -7.29 12.29
CA SER A 189 -4.82 -6.35 12.08
C SER A 189 -4.45 -6.19 10.60
N LEU A 190 -4.50 -7.29 9.83
CA LEU A 190 -4.19 -7.27 8.39
C LEU A 190 -5.26 -6.50 7.61
N ILE A 191 -6.54 -6.75 7.86
CA ILE A 191 -7.65 -6.04 7.20
C ILE A 191 -7.63 -4.54 7.50
N ILE A 192 -7.35 -4.16 8.76
CA ILE A 192 -7.19 -2.75 9.14
C ILE A 192 -6.06 -2.11 8.33
N CYS A 193 -4.92 -2.79 8.22
CA CYS A 193 -3.78 -2.30 7.46
C CYS A 193 -4.08 -2.08 5.99
N ASP A 194 -4.70 -3.06 5.31
CA ASP A 194 -5.06 -2.95 3.89
C ASP A 194 -5.89 -1.71 3.60
N CYS A 195 -6.88 -1.48 4.45
CA CYS A 195 -7.77 -0.36 4.25
C CYS A 195 -7.10 0.99 4.54
N GLN A 196 -6.28 1.08 5.60
CA GLN A 196 -5.52 2.29 5.89
C GLN A 196 -4.52 2.63 4.77
N LEU A 197 -3.85 1.61 4.22
CA LEU A 197 -2.95 1.79 3.07
C LEU A 197 -3.67 2.42 1.89
N LEU A 198 -4.87 1.93 1.57
CA LEU A 198 -5.66 2.46 0.47
C LEU A 198 -6.10 3.90 0.70
N VAL A 199 -6.58 4.22 1.92
CA VAL A 199 -6.99 5.59 2.28
C VAL A 199 -5.81 6.56 2.15
N TYR A 200 -4.70 6.25 2.80
CA TYR A 200 -3.53 7.13 2.77
C TYR A 200 -2.93 7.24 1.37
N ALA A 201 -2.94 6.16 0.58
CA ALA A 201 -2.46 6.21 -0.81
C ALA A 201 -3.36 7.08 -1.70
N PHE A 202 -4.69 6.99 -1.53
CA PHE A 202 -5.63 7.83 -2.27
C PHE A 202 -5.48 9.31 -1.90
N GLU A 203 -5.31 9.63 -0.61
CA GLU A 203 -5.01 10.98 -0.16
C GLU A 203 -3.74 11.54 -0.80
N LEU A 204 -2.65 10.75 -0.85
CA LEU A 204 -1.41 11.15 -1.49
C LEU A 204 -1.60 11.41 -2.99
N LEU A 205 -2.34 10.54 -3.69
CA LEU A 205 -2.66 10.73 -5.11
C LEU A 205 -3.48 12.00 -5.34
N ASN A 206 -4.53 12.22 -4.56
CA ASN A 206 -5.36 13.43 -4.66
C ASN A 206 -4.57 14.70 -4.37
N ASN A 207 -3.72 14.70 -3.34
CA ASN A 207 -2.87 15.83 -3.01
C ASN A 207 -1.84 16.09 -4.11
N PHE A 208 -1.31 15.04 -4.73
CA PHE A 208 -0.45 15.17 -5.90
C PHE A 208 -1.17 15.85 -7.06
N VAL A 209 -2.37 15.38 -7.41
CA VAL A 209 -3.20 15.97 -8.48
C VAL A 209 -3.49 17.44 -8.22
N LYS A 210 -3.88 17.77 -6.97
CA LYS A 210 -4.12 19.15 -6.54
C LYS A 210 -2.88 20.03 -6.70
N LYS A 211 -1.68 19.52 -6.36
CA LYS A 211 -0.41 20.23 -6.57
C LYS A 211 -0.08 20.48 -8.04
N GLN A 212 -0.64 19.70 -8.97
CA GLN A 212 -0.49 19.92 -10.42
C GLN A 212 -1.55 20.88 -11.00
N ASN A 213 -2.33 21.57 -10.15
CA ASN A 213 -3.46 22.42 -10.56
C ASN A 213 -4.51 21.69 -11.41
N ALA A 214 -4.59 20.36 -11.27
CA ALA A 214 -5.58 19.57 -11.97
C ALA A 214 -6.77 19.23 -11.03
N PRO A 215 -7.97 19.00 -11.57
CA PRO A 215 -9.12 18.72 -10.72
C PRO A 215 -8.96 17.42 -9.94
N TYR A 216 -9.25 17.51 -8.65
CA TYR A 216 -9.13 16.42 -7.68
C TYR A 216 -10.52 16.08 -7.13
N ILE A 217 -10.66 14.88 -6.57
CA ILE A 217 -11.93 14.46 -5.97
C ILE A 217 -11.98 14.99 -4.52
N SER A 218 -12.76 16.05 -4.29
CA SER A 218 -12.99 16.64 -2.97
C SER A 218 -14.19 16.03 -2.22
N ALA A 219 -15.15 15.44 -2.94
CA ALA A 219 -16.47 15.08 -2.40
C ALA A 219 -16.56 13.67 -1.80
N ILE A 220 -15.45 12.94 -1.76
CA ILE A 220 -15.45 11.54 -1.36
C ILE A 220 -14.58 11.43 -0.13
N ASN A 221 -15.19 11.08 0.99
CA ASN A 221 -14.47 10.78 2.21
C ASN A 221 -14.15 9.28 2.21
N PRO A 222 -12.97 8.85 1.72
CA PRO A 222 -12.58 7.45 1.73
C PRO A 222 -12.61 6.87 3.15
N TYR A 223 -12.47 7.68 4.22
CA TYR A 223 -12.67 7.20 5.60
C TYR A 223 -14.09 6.76 5.91
N SER A 224 -15.12 7.39 5.34
CA SER A 224 -16.52 7.02 5.60
C SER A 224 -16.82 5.64 5.02
N GLU A 225 -16.46 5.41 3.75
CA GLU A 225 -16.67 4.11 3.11
C GLU A 225 -15.75 3.03 3.68
N TYR A 226 -14.53 3.40 4.08
CA TYR A 226 -13.66 2.52 4.85
C TYR A 226 -14.30 2.12 6.18
N ASN A 227 -14.78 3.07 7.00
CA ASN A 227 -15.36 2.76 8.30
C ASN A 227 -16.58 1.84 8.14
N LYS A 228 -17.38 2.02 7.09
CA LYS A 228 -18.46 1.08 6.75
C LYS A 228 -17.91 -0.30 6.46
N LEU A 229 -16.93 -0.44 5.56
CA LEU A 229 -16.32 -1.74 5.25
C LEU A 229 -15.68 -2.40 6.48
N TYR A 230 -14.89 -1.64 7.25
CA TYR A 230 -14.23 -2.10 8.46
C TYR A 230 -15.23 -2.59 9.50
N ASN A 231 -16.18 -1.72 9.90
CA ASN A 231 -17.20 -2.10 10.88
C ASN A 231 -18.01 -3.30 10.40
N TYR A 232 -18.25 -3.41 9.10
CA TYR A 232 -19.03 -4.49 8.53
C TYR A 232 -18.28 -5.83 8.53
N ILE A 233 -17.04 -5.88 8.01
CA ILE A 233 -16.18 -7.06 8.09
C ILE A 233 -16.06 -7.51 9.55
N MET A 234 -15.82 -6.55 10.46
CA MET A 234 -15.74 -6.79 11.89
C MET A 234 -17.07 -7.24 12.51
N SER A 235 -18.22 -6.88 11.97
CA SER A 235 -19.51 -7.31 12.54
C SER A 235 -19.86 -8.75 12.18
N VAL A 236 -19.41 -9.24 11.02
CA VAL A 236 -19.84 -10.55 10.50
C VAL A 236 -18.85 -11.68 10.79
N TYR A 237 -17.54 -11.42 10.71
CA TYR A 237 -16.55 -12.46 11.04
C TYR A 237 -16.68 -12.95 12.49
N TRP A 238 -17.29 -12.14 13.37
CA TRP A 238 -17.54 -12.46 14.78
C TRP A 238 -18.82 -13.24 15.04
N ILE A 239 -19.69 -13.40 14.05
CA ILE A 239 -20.93 -14.18 14.19
C ILE A 239 -20.70 -15.68 13.87
N TYR A 240 -19.61 -15.99 13.16
CA TYR A 240 -19.34 -17.33 12.61
C TYR A 240 -18.04 -17.99 13.12
N LEU A 241 -17.35 -17.37 14.08
CA LEU A 241 -16.27 -17.97 14.88
C LEU A 241 -16.80 -18.32 16.27
#